data_AF-X1EZN6-F1
#
_entry.id   AF-X1EZN6-F1
#
_cell.length_a   1.000
_cell.length_b   1.000
_cell.length_c   1.000
_cell.angle_alpha   90.00
_cell.angle_beta   90.00
_cell.angle_gamma   90.00
#
_symmetry.space_group_name_H-M   'P 1'
#
loop_
_entity.id
_entity.type
_entity.pdbx_description
1 polymer ?
#
loop_
_entity_poly.entity_id
_entity_poly.type
_entity_poly.pdbx_seq_one_letter_code
_entity_poly.pdbx_strand_id
1 'polypeptide(L)'
;MSILEKLQNIDRRYIYLLAWVFVLFPLLFPLGLPVPIGRESKAWKEYIENIPDDSTIIVTLDYGVSGMPELYPMTVATMHHLWTDTQTKN
;
A
#
# COMPACT_ATOMS: atom_id res chain seq x y z
N MET A 1 22.83 -37.40 16.24
CA MET A 1 22.72 -35.93 16.08
C MET A 1 21.27 -35.60 15.82
N SER A 2 20.66 -34.84 16.73
CA SER A 2 19.31 -34.33 16.57
C SER A 2 19.23 -33.38 15.38
N ILE A 3 18.08 -33.30 14.72
CA ILE A 3 17.82 -32.33 13.63
C ILE A 3 18.12 -30.89 14.08
N LEU A 4 17.89 -30.60 15.37
CA LEU A 4 18.16 -29.30 15.97
C LEU A 4 19.66 -28.95 15.99
N GLU A 5 20.53 -29.93 16.27
CA GLU A 5 21.99 -29.73 16.29
C GLU A 5 22.54 -29.51 14.87
N LYS A 6 21.95 -30.18 13.87
CA LYS A 6 22.31 -29.95 12.46
C LYS A 6 21.92 -28.55 12.01
N LEU A 7 20.79 -28.02 12.48
CA LEU A 7 20.32 -26.68 12.15
C LEU A 7 21.21 -25.59 12.78
N GLN A 8 21.69 -25.81 14.01
CA GLN A 8 22.59 -24.87 14.70
C GLN A 8 23.99 -24.78 14.05
N ASN A 9 24.43 -25.86 13.41
CA ASN A 9 25.73 -25.91 12.73
C ASN A 9 25.67 -25.50 11.25
N ILE A 10 24.55 -24.94 10.77
CA ILE A 10 24.45 -24.41 9.41
C ILE A 10 25.34 -23.17 9.29
N ASP A 11 26.18 -23.16 8.25
CA ASP A 11 26.99 -21.99 7.94
C ASP A 11 26.10 -20.78 7.59
N ARG A 12 26.36 -19.65 8.26
CA ARG A 12 25.66 -18.38 8.07
C ARG A 12 25.56 -17.93 6.61
N ARG A 13 26.52 -18.32 5.75
CA ARG A 13 26.51 -17.99 4.32
C ARG A 13 25.26 -18.50 3.61
N TYR A 14 24.81 -19.71 3.92
CA TYR A 14 23.60 -20.28 3.32
C TYR A 14 22.33 -19.59 3.84
N ILE A 15 22.33 -19.16 5.10
CA ILE A 15 21.22 -18.38 5.68
C ILE A 15 21.08 -17.04 4.94
N TYR A 16 22.18 -16.32 4.72
CA TYR A 16 22.15 -15.05 3.98
C TYR A 16 21.79 -15.24 2.51
N LEU A 17 22.27 -16.31 1.86
CA LEU A 17 21.91 -16.63 0.48
C LEU A 17 20.41 -16.92 0.37
N LEU A 18 19.85 -17.71 1.29
CA LEU A 18 18.42 -18.02 1.32
C LEU A 18 17.61 -16.74 1.58
N ALA A 19 17.98 -15.93 2.57
CA ALA A 19 17.34 -14.65 2.83
C ALA A 19 17.37 -13.74 1.58
N TRP A 20 18.50 -13.68 0.88
CA TRP A 20 18.65 -12.91 -0.35
C TRP A 20 17.70 -13.41 -1.45
N VAL A 21 17.62 -14.72 -1.68
CA VAL A 21 16.69 -15.31 -2.64
C VAL A 21 15.23 -14.99 -2.27
N PHE A 22 14.88 -15.12 -0.99
CA PHE A 22 13.53 -14.84 -0.50
C PHE A 22 13.11 -13.37 -0.65
N VAL A 23 14.04 -12.43 -0.54
CA VAL A 23 13.77 -10.99 -0.76
C VAL A 23 13.78 -10.65 -2.24
N LEU A 24 14.71 -11.22 -3.02
CA LEU A 24 14.84 -10.94 -4.45
C LEU A 24 13.66 -11.50 -5.26
N PHE A 25 13.14 -12.67 -4.89
CA PHE A 25 12.04 -13.31 -5.58
C PHE A 25 10.78 -12.42 -5.71
N PRO A 26 10.19 -11.86 -4.63
CA PRO A 26 9.02 -11.00 -4.74
C PRO A 26 9.30 -9.64 -5.40
N LEU A 27 10.57 -9.19 -5.43
CA LEU A 27 10.97 -7.98 -6.16
C LEU A 27 10.95 -8.19 -7.67
N LEU A 28 11.36 -9.36 -8.16
CA LEU A 28 11.34 -9.71 -9.59
C LEU A 28 9.97 -10.22 -10.04
N PHE A 29 9.28 -10.96 -9.16
CA PHE A 29 7.99 -11.59 -9.41
C PHE A 29 7.00 -11.12 -8.34
N PRO A 30 6.29 -9.99 -8.55
CA PRO A 30 5.32 -9.51 -7.59
C PRO A 30 4.26 -10.57 -7.35
N LEU A 31 4.05 -10.92 -6.08
CA LEU A 31 3.23 -12.06 -5.66
C LEU A 31 1.72 -11.89 -5.94
N GLY A 32 1.28 -10.70 -6.36
CA GLY A 32 -0.13 -10.42 -6.66
C GLY A 32 -1.05 -10.68 -5.48
N LEU A 33 -0.56 -10.54 -4.24
CA LEU A 33 -1.37 -10.75 -3.05
C LEU A 33 -2.56 -9.78 -3.06
N PRO A 34 -3.76 -10.25 -2.70
CA PRO A 34 -4.93 -9.38 -2.65
C PRO A 34 -4.69 -8.30 -1.62
N VAL A 35 -4.91 -7.04 -2.01
CA VAL A 35 -4.89 -5.90 -1.10
C VAL A 35 -6.28 -5.75 -0.50
N PRO A 36 -6.49 -6.09 0.79
CA PRO A 36 -7.80 -5.95 1.39
C PRO A 36 -8.16 -4.46 1.53
N ILE A 37 -9.43 -4.14 1.30
CA ILE A 37 -9.92 -2.78 1.52
C ILE A 37 -9.99 -2.53 3.03
N GLY A 38 -9.13 -1.65 3.51
CA GLY A 38 -9.08 -1.24 4.91
C GLY A 38 -10.31 -0.44 5.34
N ARG A 39 -10.57 -0.43 6.65
CA ARG A 39 -11.66 0.37 7.26
C ARG A 39 -11.54 1.85 6.89
N GLU A 40 -10.33 2.40 6.98
CA GLU A 40 -10.07 3.83 6.70
C GLU A 40 -10.32 4.18 5.22
N SER A 41 -9.95 3.30 4.29
CA SER A 41 -10.21 3.51 2.86
C SER A 41 -11.71 3.59 2.54
N LYS A 42 -12.54 2.78 3.21
CA LYS A 42 -14.00 2.83 3.05
C LYS A 42 -14.58 4.10 3.64
N ALA A 43 -14.18 4.44 4.86
CA ALA A 43 -14.64 5.64 5.55
C ALA A 43 -14.32 6.91 4.74
N TRP A 44 -13.13 6.98 4.12
CA TRP A 44 -12.74 8.10 3.26
C TRP A 44 -13.60 8.20 2.00
N LYS A 45 -13.87 7.07 1.33
CA LYS A 45 -14.75 7.02 0.17
C LYS A 45 -16.15 7.53 0.52
N GLU A 46 -16.73 7.02 1.60
CA GLU A 46 -18.06 7.41 2.07
C GLU A 46 -18.11 8.89 2.46
N TYR A 47 -17.05 9.42 3.08
CA TYR A 47 -16.96 10.83 3.40
C TYR A 47 -17.06 11.70 2.14
N ILE A 48 -16.29 11.38 1.10
CA ILE A 48 -16.31 12.12 -0.18
C ILE A 48 -17.68 12.00 -0.86
N GLU A 49 -18.29 10.79 -0.86
CA GLU A 49 -19.57 10.56 -1.53
C GLU A 49 -20.75 11.32 -0.89
N ASN A 50 -20.62 11.69 0.39
CA ASN A 50 -21.63 12.42 1.16
C ASN A 50 -21.38 13.94 1.21
N ILE A 51 -20.37 14.47 0.51
CA ILE A 51 -20.18 15.92 0.38
C ILE A 51 -21.39 16.49 -0.38
N PRO A 52 -22.07 17.53 0.15
CA PRO A 52 -23.19 18.17 -0.55
C PRO A 52 -22.77 18.75 -1.90
N ASP A 53 -23.68 18.71 -2.87
CA ASP A 53 -23.48 19.35 -4.17
C ASP A 53 -23.21 20.86 -3.99
N ASP A 54 -22.48 21.46 -4.94
CA ASP A 54 -21.98 22.85 -4.89
C ASP A 54 -21.04 23.21 -3.72
N SER A 55 -20.55 22.23 -2.94
CA SER A 55 -19.55 22.48 -1.91
C SER A 55 -18.19 22.88 -2.50
N THR A 56 -17.54 23.88 -1.88
CA THR A 56 -16.14 24.22 -2.19
C THR A 56 -15.19 23.27 -1.46
N ILE A 57 -14.30 22.61 -2.20
CA ILE A 57 -13.35 21.63 -1.66
C ILE A 57 -11.92 22.20 -1.74
N ILE A 58 -11.18 22.11 -0.62
CA ILE A 58 -9.76 22.43 -0.56
C ILE A 58 -8.99 21.13 -0.29
N VAL A 59 -8.00 20.84 -1.12
CA VAL A 59 -7.14 19.65 -0.99
C VAL A 59 -5.72 20.09 -0.67
N THR A 60 -5.16 19.63 0.46
CA THR A 60 -3.76 19.85 0.84
C THR A 60 -2.99 18.53 0.79
N LEU A 61 -1.75 18.58 0.31
CA LEU A 61 -0.87 17.41 0.18
C LEU A 61 0.26 17.52 1.19
N ASP A 62 -0.01 17.08 2.41
CA ASP A 62 0.89 17.28 3.56
C ASP A 62 1.75 16.05 3.85
N TYR A 63 2.59 15.63 2.89
CA TYR A 63 3.55 14.55 3.10
C TYR A 63 4.93 14.78 2.48
N GLY A 64 5.96 14.35 3.20
CA GLY A 64 7.34 14.34 2.73
C GLY A 64 7.64 13.15 1.81
N VAL A 65 8.81 13.18 1.17
CA VAL A 65 9.28 12.13 0.22
C VAL A 65 9.28 10.74 0.87
N SER A 66 9.54 10.65 2.18
CA SER A 66 9.51 9.39 2.92
C SER A 66 8.13 8.74 3.00
N GLY A 67 7.05 9.52 3.00
CA GLY A 67 5.66 9.02 3.04
C GLY A 67 5.00 8.93 1.67
N MET A 68 5.62 9.50 0.63
CA MET A 68 5.07 9.53 -0.73
C MET A 68 4.67 8.16 -1.28
N PRO A 69 5.45 7.07 -1.12
CA PRO A 69 5.06 5.75 -1.66
C PRO A 69 3.72 5.23 -1.11
N GLU A 70 3.36 5.62 0.10
CA GLU A 70 2.10 5.23 0.76
C GLU A 70 0.98 6.22 0.49
N LEU A 71 1.26 7.53 0.55
CA LEU A 71 0.25 8.58 0.57
C LEU A 71 -0.10 9.12 -0.83
N TYR A 72 0.84 9.09 -1.78
CA TYR A 72 0.60 9.56 -3.14
C TYR A 72 -0.50 8.79 -3.88
N PRO A 73 -0.57 7.44 -3.81
CA PRO A 73 -1.69 6.71 -4.39
C PRO A 73 -3.06 7.15 -3.84
N MET A 74 -3.12 7.48 -2.54
CA MET A 74 -4.35 7.98 -1.90
C MET A 74 -4.75 9.36 -2.44
N THR A 75 -3.77 10.25 -2.64
CA THR A 75 -4.00 11.55 -3.29
C THR A 75 -4.57 11.37 -4.69
N VAL A 76 -3.92 10.54 -5.52
CA VAL A 76 -4.35 10.30 -6.90
C VAL A 76 -5.78 9.73 -6.93
N ALA A 77 -6.07 8.73 -6.09
CA ALA A 77 -7.41 8.15 -5.99
C ALA A 77 -8.46 9.19 -5.55
N THR A 78 -8.13 10.03 -4.58
CA THR A 78 -9.02 11.11 -4.10
C THR A 78 -9.31 12.11 -5.21
N MET A 79 -8.28 12.56 -5.94
CA MET A 79 -8.46 13.50 -7.05
C MET A 79 -9.29 12.90 -8.19
N HIS A 80 -9.11 11.62 -8.50
CA HIS A 80 -9.95 10.92 -9.48
C HIS A 80 -11.41 10.87 -9.03
N HIS A 81 -11.67 10.54 -7.77
CA HIS A 81 -13.01 10.49 -7.19
C HIS A 81 -13.69 11.87 -7.24
N LEU A 82 -12.96 12.92 -6.86
CA LEU A 82 -13.44 14.32 -6.85
C LEU A 82 -13.60 14.95 -8.25
N TRP A 83 -12.96 14.41 -9.29
CA TRP A 83 -13.02 14.98 -10.63
C TRP A 83 -13.92 14.18 -11.58
N THR A 84 -13.96 12.85 -11.42
CA THR A 84 -14.68 11.97 -12.35
C THR A 84 -16.08 11.64 -11.84
N ASP A 85 -16.21 11.27 -10.56
CA ASP A 85 -17.47 10.72 -10.06
C ASP A 85 -18.41 11.82 -9.57
N THR A 86 -17.89 12.87 -8.93
CA THR A 86 -18.68 14.04 -8.50
C THR A 86 -19.13 14.93 -9.67
N GLN A 87 -18.43 14.94 -10.82
CA GLN A 87 -18.92 15.64 -12.01
C GLN A 87 -20.16 14.99 -12.62
N THR A 88 -20.40 13.70 -12.38
CA THR A 88 -21.62 13.02 -12.88
C THR A 88 -22.86 13.28 -12.01
N LYS A 89 -22.67 13.85 -10.82
CA LYS A 89 -23.76 14.18 -9.88
C LYS A 89 -24.32 15.60 -10.08
N ASN A 90 -23.52 16.52 -10.63
CA ASN A 90 -23.94 17.87 -11.01
C ASN A 90 -24.50 17.91 -12.45
#